data_AF-A0A7C7HZY2-F1
#
_entry.id   AF-A0A7C7HZY2-F1
#
_cell.length_a   1.000
_cell.length_b   1.000
_cell.length_c   1.000
_cell.angle_alpha   90.00
_cell.angle_beta   90.00
_cell.angle_gamma   90.00
#
_symmetry.space_group_name_H-M   'P 1'
#
loop_
_entity.id
_entity.type
_entity.pdbx_description
1 polymer ?
#
loop_
_entity_poly.entity_id
_entity_poly.type
_entity_poly.pdbx_seq_one_letter_code
_entity_poly.pdbx_strand_id
1 'polypeptide(L)'
;MFRDRELVDELELNLSVRTAQNGQEVARLLGEDLDAIDWWGRLPEIEVPTLIVHGRYDIPPVAMSRALADVLPLGLLAVLESGHFPYVEDQVGLVSTLARFLAELPR
;
A
#
# COMPACT_ATOMS: atom_id res chain seq x y z
N MET A 1 -5.32 7.68 -4.00
CA MET A 1 -6.59 8.44 -3.84
C MET A 1 -7.75 7.47 -3.72
N PHE A 2 -8.88 7.88 -3.14
CA PHE A 2 -10.11 7.08 -3.13
C PHE A 2 -10.65 6.82 -4.54
N ARG A 3 -11.15 5.61 -4.78
CA ARG A 3 -12.01 5.25 -5.91
C ARG A 3 -13.37 5.95 -5.78
N ASP A 4 -14.03 5.81 -4.62
CA ASP A 4 -15.26 6.53 -4.31
C ASP A 4 -14.95 7.76 -3.46
N ARG A 5 -15.16 8.93 -4.05
CA ARG A 5 -14.83 10.22 -3.40
C ARG A 5 -15.80 10.57 -2.27
N GLU A 6 -16.97 9.95 -2.20
CA GLU A 6 -17.94 10.19 -1.11
C GLU A 6 -17.47 9.57 0.21
N LEU A 7 -16.59 8.56 0.15
CA LEU A 7 -16.01 7.90 1.33
C LEU A 7 -14.92 8.71 2.03
N VAL A 8 -14.58 9.91 1.53
CA VAL A 8 -13.59 10.78 2.18
C VAL A 8 -14.00 11.15 3.60
N ASP A 9 -15.31 11.29 3.86
CA ASP A 9 -15.85 11.69 5.17
C ASP A 9 -15.81 10.55 6.20
N GLU A 10 -15.70 9.29 5.76
CA GLU A 10 -15.52 8.12 6.63
C GLU A 10 -14.08 7.99 7.13
N LEU A 11 -13.16 8.67 6.47
CA LEU A 11 -11.78 8.73 6.90
C LEU A 11 -11.69 9.74 8.05
N GLU A 12 -11.57 9.26 9.29
CA GLU A 12 -11.26 10.12 10.45
C GLU A 12 -9.82 10.64 10.38
N LEU A 13 -9.56 11.53 9.42
CA LEU A 13 -8.35 12.29 9.38
C LEU A 13 -8.53 13.47 10.34
N ASN A 14 -7.86 13.43 11.49
CA ASN A 14 -7.61 14.63 12.28
C ASN A 14 -6.68 15.58 11.51
N LEU A 15 -7.21 16.19 10.44
CA LEU A 15 -6.54 17.18 9.61
C LEU A 15 -6.52 18.50 10.38
N SER A 16 -5.69 18.55 11.42
CA SER A 16 -5.31 19.81 12.03
C SER A 16 -4.68 20.72 10.98
N VAL A 17 -4.66 22.04 11.22
CA VAL A 17 -3.88 23.00 10.41
C VAL A 17 -2.43 22.50 10.23
N ARG A 18 -1.89 21.86 11.27
CA ARG A 18 -0.56 21.24 11.26
C ARG A 18 -0.49 20.07 10.27
N THR A 19 -1.50 19.21 10.16
CA THR A 19 -1.54 18.10 9.20
C THR A 19 -1.58 18.59 7.75
N ALA A 20 -2.34 19.65 7.47
CA ALA A 20 -2.41 20.24 6.13
C ALA A 20 -1.08 20.93 5.73
N GLN A 21 -0.47 21.69 6.65
CA GLN A 21 0.85 22.29 6.44
C GLN A 21 1.95 21.24 6.29
N ASN A 22 1.88 20.16 7.07
CA ASN A 22 2.80 19.03 6.97
C ASN A 22 2.69 18.32 5.61
N GLY A 23 1.54 18.34 4.94
CA GLY A 23 1.38 17.69 3.64
C GLY A 23 2.36 18.22 2.58
N GLN A 24 2.53 19.55 2.51
CA GLN A 24 3.50 20.16 1.59
C GLN A 24 4.94 19.88 1.99
N GLU A 25 5.23 19.92 3.30
CA GLU A 25 6.58 19.67 3.79
C GLU A 25 6.98 18.18 3.66
N VAL A 26 6.06 17.25 3.92
CA VAL A 26 6.26 15.82 3.67
C VAL A 26 6.48 15.56 2.19
N ALA A 27 5.71 16.21 1.30
CA ALA A 27 5.94 16.08 -0.14
C ALA A 27 7.31 16.63 -0.55
N ARG A 28 7.77 17.74 0.04
CA ARG A 28 9.11 18.31 -0.19
C ARG A 28 10.21 17.37 0.28
N LEU A 29 10.12 16.89 1.53
CA LEU A 29 11.10 15.97 2.13
C LEU A 29 11.15 14.63 1.39
N LEU A 30 9.99 14.05 1.08
CA LEU A 30 9.93 12.83 0.27
C LEU A 30 10.47 13.08 -1.14
N GLY A 31 10.18 14.21 -1.77
CA GLY A 31 10.73 14.54 -3.10
C GLY A 31 12.27 14.60 -3.13
N GLU A 32 12.90 15.05 -2.04
CA GLU A 32 14.36 15.11 -1.92
C GLU A 32 14.99 13.73 -1.70
N ASP A 33 14.32 12.82 -0.99
CA ASP A 33 14.86 11.51 -0.60
C ASP A 33 14.41 10.34 -1.50
N LEU A 34 13.26 10.43 -2.18
CA LEU A 34 12.67 9.33 -2.97
C LEU A 34 13.56 8.89 -4.14
N ASP A 35 14.37 9.80 -4.69
CA ASP A 35 15.34 9.47 -5.74
C ASP A 35 16.65 8.90 -5.18
N ALA A 36 16.92 9.07 -3.89
CA ALA A 36 18.19 8.69 -3.27
C ALA A 36 18.21 7.26 -2.72
N ILE A 37 17.05 6.65 -2.50
CA ILE A 37 16.92 5.37 -1.80
C ILE A 37 16.36 4.30 -2.73
N ASP A 38 17.25 3.47 -3.25
CA ASP A 38 16.91 2.27 -4.04
C ASP A 38 17.16 1.00 -3.22
N TRP A 39 16.08 0.30 -2.87
CA TRP A 39 16.13 -0.99 -2.19
C TRP A 39 15.87 -2.19 -3.11
N TRP A 40 15.65 -1.99 -4.41
CA TRP A 40 15.28 -3.07 -5.33
C TRP A 40 16.28 -4.22 -5.33
N GLY A 41 17.59 -3.90 -5.28
CA GLY A 41 18.65 -4.90 -5.22
C GLY A 41 18.69 -5.72 -3.92
N ARG A 42 18.04 -5.25 -2.85
CA ARG A 42 18.01 -5.90 -1.53
C ARG A 42 16.71 -6.63 -1.24
N LEU A 43 15.65 -6.41 -2.03
CA LEU A 43 14.39 -7.13 -1.88
C LEU A 43 14.54 -8.66 -1.88
N PRO A 44 15.47 -9.28 -2.65
CA PRO A 44 15.71 -10.71 -2.57
C PRO A 44 16.22 -11.22 -1.20
N GLU A 45 16.73 -10.34 -0.33
CA GLU A 45 17.14 -10.70 1.05
C GLU A 45 15.93 -11.00 1.96
N ILE A 46 14.70 -10.65 1.55
CA ILE A 46 13.47 -10.92 2.31
C ILE A 46 13.01 -12.35 2.02
N GLU A 47 13.52 -13.30 2.79
CA GLU A 47 13.27 -14.74 2.62
C GLU A 47 11.98 -15.24 3.30
N VAL A 48 11.21 -14.35 3.95
CA VAL A 48 9.94 -14.71 4.60
C VAL A 48 8.75 -14.48 3.65
N PRO A 49 7.64 -15.24 3.79
CA PRO A 49 6.42 -14.97 3.04
C PRO A 49 5.99 -13.52 3.18
N THR A 50 5.77 -12.84 2.05
CA THR A 50 5.48 -11.41 2.01
C THR A 50 4.26 -11.14 1.18
N LEU A 51 3.22 -10.57 1.80
CA LEU A 51 2.00 -10.16 1.11
C LEU A 51 2.08 -8.68 0.71
N ILE A 52 1.89 -8.42 -0.57
CA ILE A 52 1.71 -7.10 -1.16
C ILE A 52 0.21 -6.91 -1.41
N VAL A 53 -0.38 -5.85 -0.86
CA VAL A 53 -1.78 -5.48 -1.08
C VAL A 53 -1.83 -4.20 -1.89
N HIS A 54 -2.60 -4.19 -2.98
CA HIS A 54 -2.72 -3.03 -3.86
C HIS A 54 -4.17 -2.77 -4.25
N GLY A 55 -4.60 -1.51 -4.29
CA GLY A 55 -5.91 -1.14 -4.81
C GLY A 55 -5.92 -1.04 -6.33
N ARG A 56 -6.87 -1.71 -6.99
CA ARG A 56 -7.01 -1.72 -8.46
C ARG A 56 -7.08 -0.32 -9.09
N TYR A 57 -7.63 0.65 -8.36
CA TYR A 57 -7.87 2.02 -8.83
C TYR A 57 -6.94 3.05 -8.16
N ASP A 58 -5.87 2.59 -7.52
CA ASP A 58 -4.90 3.49 -6.88
C ASP A 58 -4.09 4.29 -7.92
N ILE A 59 -3.52 5.42 -7.49
CA ILE A 59 -2.68 6.29 -8.33
C ILE A 59 -1.38 5.57 -8.74
N PRO A 60 -0.62 4.94 -7.81
CA PRO A 60 0.50 4.12 -8.21
C PRO A 60 0.02 2.91 -9.03
N PRO A 61 0.63 2.63 -10.20
CA PRO A 61 0.19 1.54 -11.06
C PRO A 61 0.32 0.17 -10.37
N VAL A 62 -0.67 -0.70 -10.56
CA VAL A 62 -0.63 -2.11 -10.13
C VAL A 62 0.63 -2.83 -10.61
N ALA A 63 1.17 -2.43 -11.79
CA ALA A 63 2.40 -2.98 -12.35
C ALA A 63 3.60 -2.83 -11.40
N MET A 64 3.67 -1.77 -10.60
CA MET A 64 4.74 -1.56 -9.62
C MET A 64 4.67 -2.60 -8.49
N SER A 65 3.48 -2.83 -7.94
CA SER A 65 3.24 -3.85 -6.91
C SER A 65 3.42 -5.28 -7.43
N ARG A 66 3.15 -5.51 -8.72
CA ARG A 66 3.49 -6.77 -9.39
C ARG A 66 5.00 -6.96 -9.48
N ALA A 67 5.74 -5.96 -9.96
CA ALA A 67 7.20 -6.02 -10.00
C ALA A 67 7.81 -6.27 -8.61
N LEU A 68 7.25 -5.65 -7.56
CA LEU A 68 7.67 -5.90 -6.18
C LEU A 68 7.45 -7.36 -5.77
N ALA A 69 6.26 -7.91 -6.04
CA ALA A 69 5.94 -9.30 -5.74
C ALA A 69 6.83 -10.29 -6.53
N ASP A 70 7.15 -9.98 -7.79
CA ASP A 70 7.97 -10.83 -8.65
C ASP A 70 9.46 -10.86 -8.22
N VAL A 71 9.95 -9.80 -7.57
CA VAL A 71 11.34 -9.74 -7.05
C VAL A 71 11.49 -10.42 -5.69
N LEU A 72 10.42 -10.46 -4.89
CA LEU A 72 10.42 -11.11 -3.57
C LEU A 72 10.40 -12.64 -3.72
N PRO A 73 11.32 -13.39 -3.07
CA PRO A 73 11.40 -14.85 -3.20
C PRO A 73 10.10 -15.58 -2.87
N LEU A 74 9.34 -15.06 -1.90
CA LEU A 74 8.04 -15.57 -1.46
C LEU A 74 6.97 -14.46 -1.51
N GLY A 75 7.03 -13.63 -2.55
CA GLY A 75 6.10 -12.53 -2.77
C GLY A 75 4.72 -13.00 -3.25
N LEU A 76 3.67 -12.46 -2.63
CA LEU A 76 2.27 -12.68 -3.00
C LEU A 76 1.59 -11.35 -3.25
N LEU A 77 0.92 -11.17 -4.39
CA LEU A 77 0.16 -9.96 -4.69
C LEU A 77 -1.34 -10.21 -4.56
N ALA A 78 -2.01 -9.38 -3.77
CA ALA A 78 -3.47 -9.25 -3.75
C ALA A 78 -3.87 -7.89 -4.30
N VAL A 79 -4.71 -7.89 -5.34
CA VAL A 79 -5.30 -6.67 -5.90
C VAL A 79 -6.76 -6.59 -5.46
N LEU A 80 -7.09 -5.52 -4.73
CA LEU A 80 -8.41 -5.30 -4.14
C LEU A 80 -9.24 -4.33 -4.98
N GLU A 81 -10.58 -4.35 -4.84
CA GLU A 81 -11.49 -3.48 -5.60
C GLU A 81 -11.60 -2.06 -5.00
N SER A 82 -10.45 -1.49 -4.64
CA SER A 82 -10.29 -0.21 -3.94
C SER A 82 -9.33 0.75 -4.64
N GLY A 83 -9.33 2.01 -4.21
CA GLY A 83 -8.25 2.95 -4.47
C GLY A 83 -7.12 2.77 -3.46
N HIS A 84 -6.55 3.87 -2.99
CA HIS A 84 -5.40 3.84 -2.07
C HIS A 84 -5.72 3.33 -0.67
N PHE A 85 -7.00 3.33 -0.29
CA PHE A 85 -7.43 3.09 1.08
C PHE A 85 -8.32 1.83 1.14
N PRO A 86 -7.76 0.63 0.92
CA PRO A 86 -8.54 -0.61 0.93
C PRO A 86 -9.26 -0.86 2.26
N TYR A 87 -8.73 -0.35 3.37
CA TYR A 87 -9.36 -0.44 4.69
C TYR A 87 -10.59 0.46 4.85
N VAL A 88 -10.91 1.31 3.88
CA VAL A 88 -12.20 2.01 3.78
C VAL A 88 -13.03 1.40 2.66
N GLU A 89 -12.42 1.25 1.48
CA GLU A 89 -13.15 1.00 0.24
C GLU A 89 -13.42 -0.50 -0.06
N ASP A 90 -12.65 -1.41 0.52
CA ASP A 90 -12.81 -2.87 0.38
C ASP A 90 -12.39 -3.60 1.66
N GLN A 91 -13.03 -3.24 2.78
CA GLN A 91 -12.73 -3.81 4.11
C GLN A 91 -12.85 -5.33 4.13
N VAL A 92 -13.91 -5.87 3.52
CA VAL A 92 -14.15 -7.31 3.49
C VAL A 92 -13.09 -8.02 2.66
N GLY A 93 -12.74 -7.49 1.48
CA GLY A 93 -11.68 -8.04 0.64
C GLY A 93 -10.32 -7.98 1.32
N LEU A 94 -10.02 -6.86 2.00
CA LEU A 94 -8.78 -6.70 2.76
C LEU A 94 -8.69 -7.72 3.91
N VAL A 95 -9.68 -7.76 4.81
CA VAL A 95 -9.69 -8.67 5.96
C VAL A 95 -9.62 -10.12 5.52
N SER A 96 -10.39 -10.52 4.50
CA SER A 96 -10.37 -11.88 3.98
C SER A 96 -9.00 -12.27 3.39
N THR A 97 -8.36 -11.32 2.70
CA THR A 97 -7.01 -11.52 2.14
C THR A 97 -5.98 -11.70 3.25
N LEU A 98 -6.00 -10.85 4.27
CA LEU A 98 -5.09 -10.93 5.41
C LEU A 98 -5.30 -12.24 6.20
N ALA A 99 -6.55 -12.60 6.49
CA ALA A 99 -6.88 -13.81 7.22
C ALA A 99 -6.38 -15.06 6.50
N ARG A 100 -6.58 -15.15 5.18
CA ARG A 100 -6.08 -16.25 4.35
C ARG A 100 -4.55 -16.32 4.38
N PHE A 101 -3.88 -15.20 4.13
CA PHE A 101 -2.42 -15.16 4.14
C PHE A 101 -1.85 -15.65 5.47
N LEU A 102 -2.37 -15.14 6.59
CA LEU A 102 -1.92 -15.53 7.93
C LEU A 102 -2.21 -17.01 8.24
N ALA A 103 -3.34 -17.55 7.78
CA ALA A 103 -3.69 -18.95 7.98
C ALA A 103 -2.80 -19.93 7.18
N GLU A 104 -2.25 -19.47 6.05
CA GLU A 104 -1.37 -20.26 5.17
C GLU A 104 0.12 -20.17 5.55
N LEU A 105 0.49 -19.31 6.51
CA LEU A 105 1.88 -19.19 6.96
C LEU A 105 2.37 -20.50 7.61
N PRO A 106 3.62 -20.92 7.32
CA PRO A 106 4.25 -22.01 8.05
C PRO A 106 4.31 -21.72 9.55
N ARG A 107 4.06 -22.73 10.38
CA ARG A 107 4.19 -22.64 11.84
C ARG A 107 5.63 -22.84 12.31
#